data_AF-A0A3A6PNH3-F1
#
_entry.id   AF-A0A3A6PNH3-F1
#
_cell.length_a   1.000
_cell.length_b   1.000
_cell.length_c   1.000
_cell.angle_alpha   90.00
_cell.angle_beta   90.00
_cell.angle_gamma   90.00
#
_symmetry.space_group_name_H-M   'P 1'
#
loop_
_entity.id
_entity.type
_entity.pdbx_description
1 polymer ?
#
loop_
_entity_poly.entity_id
_entity_poly.type
_entity_poly.pdbx_seq_one_letter_code
_entity_poly.pdbx_strand_id
1 'polypeptide(L)'
;MLDTHTMLWRTAVENEAVGALDYLRHMLDDVYQFRRYEHSPPPDVRDRRDISNESVAAQKQDQADIYRESVRHLRYAAYAWALNLYEEGDSSEDFINHVFSKYVEQEFGSVTELSGVYFSMREATEPLNYWEHWNIDREMEQNYGMAMTGVAVHTWLLRFYCAAVIWLVNDDEKIANLREQTPANSPLTEHEQVQPDVDRIIDQIETYREEYPLKNLLDGKAPIVDRCDAIIDYFEDVKSVLDEQEQARIREMPISDEYVSGYAENINSQLKSANFWTAIETVGDVTQVDSLEEDPNVTFSGVASAPRKLFVDDGMETMFQSHHRDLIDRYRSLVLEELNIIEREVDSATDIPDALAELVSDKEVALIVCEHRDVGRILQDDERSGRSSNNVPNSYFSFLNVPVLRDVTTEFAAFVLLDENFEYIEECEDVSVSVDVTAGESVDNWNIEEFTDDQDIRDHAQIELSYNAYIEGSGQNGVIFRISE
;
A
#
# COMPACT_ATOMS: atom_id res chain seq x y z
N MET A 1 9.15 -3.74 -35.23
CA MET A 1 8.45 -4.86 -35.93
C MET A 1 7.18 -5.18 -35.17
N LEU A 2 7.21 -5.36 -33.85
CA LEU A 2 6.03 -5.58 -33.02
C LEU A 2 5.00 -4.44 -33.14
N ASP A 3 5.42 -3.17 -33.15
CA ASP A 3 4.49 -2.02 -33.29
C ASP A 3 3.71 -2.03 -34.61
N THR A 4 4.38 -2.40 -35.71
CA THR A 4 3.74 -2.55 -37.02
C THR A 4 2.72 -3.68 -37.02
N HIS A 5 3.01 -4.80 -36.35
CA HIS A 5 2.05 -5.89 -36.20
C HIS A 5 0.90 -5.49 -35.29
N THR A 6 1.19 -4.76 -34.21
CA THR A 6 0.17 -4.30 -33.25
C THR A 6 -0.84 -3.37 -33.92
N MET A 7 -0.36 -2.42 -34.73
CA MET A 7 -1.22 -1.56 -35.55
C MET A 7 -2.07 -2.37 -36.55
N LEU A 8 -1.50 -3.40 -37.19
CA LEU A 8 -2.24 -4.24 -38.14
C LEU A 8 -3.33 -5.06 -37.45
N TRP A 9 -3.04 -5.64 -36.29
CA TRP A 9 -4.03 -6.36 -35.47
C TRP A 9 -5.17 -5.45 -35.04
N ARG A 10 -4.83 -4.28 -34.48
CA ARG A 10 -5.81 -3.26 -34.11
C ARG A 10 -6.71 -2.88 -35.28
N THR A 11 -6.11 -2.51 -36.42
CA THR A 11 -6.86 -2.11 -37.62
C THR A 11 -7.75 -3.24 -38.13
N ALA A 12 -7.27 -4.48 -38.08
CA ALA A 12 -8.08 -5.64 -38.49
C ALA A 12 -9.28 -5.85 -37.56
N VAL A 13 -9.11 -5.64 -36.24
CA VAL A 13 -10.21 -5.71 -35.26
C VAL A 13 -11.21 -4.58 -35.48
N GLU A 14 -10.75 -3.33 -35.59
CA GLU A 14 -11.61 -2.14 -35.78
C GLU A 14 -12.44 -2.18 -37.09
N ASN A 15 -11.99 -2.94 -38.08
CA ASN A 15 -12.69 -3.11 -39.36
C ASN A 15 -13.38 -4.48 -39.49
N GLU A 16 -13.46 -5.26 -38.42
CA GLU A 16 -14.05 -6.61 -38.39
C GLU A 16 -13.49 -7.54 -39.50
N ALA A 17 -12.21 -7.34 -39.85
CA ALA A 17 -11.59 -7.95 -41.02
C ALA A 17 -11.09 -9.38 -40.70
N VAL A 18 -12.02 -10.32 -40.56
CA VAL A 18 -11.74 -11.74 -40.25
C VAL A 18 -10.62 -12.34 -41.12
N GLY A 19 -10.65 -12.11 -42.44
CA GLY A 19 -9.61 -12.62 -43.33
C GLY A 19 -8.22 -12.01 -43.08
N ALA A 20 -8.15 -10.78 -42.57
CA ALA A 20 -6.90 -10.15 -42.16
C ALA A 20 -6.41 -10.70 -40.82
N LEU A 21 -7.31 -10.98 -39.86
CA LEU A 21 -6.97 -11.63 -38.60
C LEU A 21 -6.45 -13.06 -38.81
N ASP A 22 -7.13 -13.84 -39.66
CA ASP A 22 -6.67 -15.18 -40.06
C ASP A 22 -5.28 -15.11 -40.71
N TYR A 23 -5.06 -14.13 -41.60
CA TYR A 23 -3.77 -13.93 -42.24
C TYR A 23 -2.70 -13.49 -41.24
N LEU A 24 -3.00 -12.58 -40.30
CA LEU A 24 -2.03 -12.13 -39.28
C LEU A 24 -1.67 -13.27 -38.32
N ARG A 25 -2.64 -14.09 -37.94
CA ARG A 25 -2.43 -15.31 -37.16
C ARG A 25 -1.43 -16.23 -37.85
N HIS A 26 -1.66 -16.54 -39.12
CA HIS A 26 -0.80 -17.43 -39.91
C HIS A 26 0.51 -16.81 -40.37
N MET A 27 0.55 -15.51 -40.68
CA MET A 27 1.78 -14.81 -41.07
C MET A 27 2.74 -14.77 -39.88
N LEU A 28 2.22 -14.51 -38.68
CA LEU A 28 3.02 -14.60 -37.48
C LEU A 28 3.52 -16.04 -37.33
N ASP A 29 2.69 -17.06 -37.57
CA ASP A 29 3.08 -18.49 -37.64
C ASP A 29 4.07 -18.84 -38.80
N ASP A 30 4.21 -18.01 -39.83
CA ASP A 30 5.12 -18.20 -40.97
C ASP A 30 6.44 -17.39 -40.87
N VAL A 31 6.48 -16.30 -40.09
CA VAL A 31 7.74 -15.64 -39.66
C VAL A 31 8.68 -16.66 -38.99
N TYR A 32 8.14 -17.78 -38.51
CA TYR A 32 8.84 -18.94 -37.99
C TYR A 32 9.64 -19.77 -39.02
N GLN A 33 9.43 -19.65 -40.33
CA GLN A 33 10.28 -20.34 -41.32
C GLN A 33 11.61 -19.63 -41.60
N PHE A 34 11.78 -18.37 -41.16
CA PHE A 34 12.99 -17.55 -41.38
C PHE A 34 14.17 -17.88 -40.45
N ARG A 35 14.29 -19.14 -40.01
CA ARG A 35 15.51 -19.70 -39.38
C ARG A 35 16.18 -20.80 -40.18
N ARG A 36 15.99 -20.83 -41.50
CA ARG A 36 16.93 -21.50 -42.41
C ARG A 36 18.02 -20.52 -42.88
N TYR A 37 19.02 -20.29 -42.03
CA TYR A 37 20.42 -19.97 -42.38
C TYR A 37 20.76 -18.89 -43.46
N GLU A 38 20.10 -17.71 -43.57
CA GLU A 38 20.54 -16.73 -44.60
C GLU A 38 20.91 -15.29 -44.19
N HIS A 39 20.68 -14.84 -42.96
CA HIS A 39 21.14 -13.50 -42.54
C HIS A 39 22.07 -13.54 -41.32
N SER A 40 23.26 -12.95 -41.48
CA SER A 40 24.19 -12.68 -40.38
C SER A 40 23.58 -11.66 -39.41
N PRO A 41 23.91 -11.74 -38.11
CA PRO A 41 23.41 -10.78 -37.14
C PRO A 41 23.86 -9.34 -37.49
N PRO A 42 23.12 -8.31 -37.03
CA PRO A 42 23.49 -6.90 -37.20
C PRO A 42 24.93 -6.63 -36.71
N PRO A 43 25.65 -5.67 -37.31
CA PRO A 43 27.05 -5.39 -36.97
C PRO A 43 27.30 -5.15 -35.48
N ASP A 44 26.34 -4.55 -34.79
CA ASP A 44 26.45 -4.14 -33.38
C ASP A 44 26.48 -5.33 -32.40
N VAL A 45 26.03 -6.52 -32.84
CA VAL A 45 26.08 -7.78 -32.07
C VAL A 45 27.39 -8.54 -32.32
N ARG A 46 28.15 -8.21 -33.37
CA ARG A 46 29.45 -8.87 -33.65
C ARG A 46 30.57 -8.41 -32.72
N ASP A 47 30.49 -7.18 -32.22
CA ASP A 47 31.57 -6.56 -31.45
C ASP A 47 31.41 -6.69 -29.92
N ARG A 48 30.25 -7.15 -29.43
CA ARG A 48 30.01 -7.45 -28.01
C ARG A 48 30.23 -8.92 -27.66
N ARG A 49 31.28 -9.53 -28.19
CA ARG A 49 31.72 -10.87 -27.75
C ARG A 49 32.35 -10.78 -26.37
N ASP A 50 31.50 -10.72 -25.35
CA ASP A 50 31.83 -11.36 -24.09
C ASP A 50 31.16 -12.73 -24.03
N ILE A 51 31.97 -13.68 -23.61
CA ILE A 51 31.76 -15.11 -23.71
C ILE A 51 30.76 -15.52 -22.62
N SER A 52 29.48 -15.69 -22.98
CA SER A 52 28.59 -16.61 -22.26
C SER A 52 28.59 -17.96 -23.00
N ASN A 53 28.65 -19.06 -22.26
CA ASN A 53 28.72 -20.43 -22.78
C ASN A 53 27.41 -20.93 -23.43
N GLU A 54 26.55 -20.03 -23.90
CA GLU A 54 25.35 -20.41 -24.63
C GLU A 54 25.64 -20.52 -26.12
N SER A 55 25.31 -21.68 -26.69
CA SER A 55 25.42 -21.85 -28.12
C SER A 55 24.58 -20.79 -28.85
N VAL A 56 25.04 -20.30 -30.01
CA VAL A 56 24.26 -19.40 -30.89
C VAL A 56 22.85 -19.95 -31.20
N ALA A 57 22.66 -21.27 -31.08
CA ALA A 57 21.35 -21.91 -31.19
C ALA A 57 20.44 -21.63 -29.97
N ALA A 58 20.99 -21.60 -28.75
CA ALA A 58 20.26 -21.28 -27.52
C ALA A 58 19.82 -19.81 -27.49
N GLN A 59 20.73 -18.86 -27.76
CA GLN A 59 20.39 -17.43 -27.87
C GLN A 59 19.35 -17.15 -28.95
N LYS A 60 19.41 -17.90 -30.05
CA LYS A 60 18.36 -17.85 -31.06
C LYS A 60 17.08 -18.39 -30.44
N GLN A 61 17.06 -19.61 -29.92
CA GLN A 61 15.84 -20.22 -29.39
C GLN A 61 15.14 -19.28 -28.38
N ASP A 62 15.90 -18.69 -27.46
CA ASP A 62 15.46 -17.67 -26.50
C ASP A 62 14.78 -16.47 -27.19
N GLN A 63 15.43 -15.85 -28.19
CA GLN A 63 14.81 -14.76 -28.96
C GLN A 63 13.51 -15.17 -29.68
N ALA A 64 13.38 -16.45 -30.08
CA ALA A 64 12.14 -16.94 -30.67
C ALA A 64 11.06 -17.19 -29.62
N ASP A 65 11.43 -17.63 -28.42
CA ASP A 65 10.51 -17.81 -27.30
C ASP A 65 9.97 -16.46 -26.81
N ILE A 66 10.83 -15.44 -26.66
CA ILE A 66 10.41 -14.07 -26.35
C ILE A 66 9.42 -13.55 -27.40
N TYR A 67 9.73 -13.74 -28.70
CA TYR A 67 8.84 -13.27 -29.76
C TYR A 67 7.51 -14.04 -29.81
N ARG A 68 7.51 -15.36 -29.53
CA ARG A 68 6.28 -16.16 -29.39
C ARG A 68 5.39 -15.59 -28.31
N GLU A 69 5.99 -15.27 -27.17
CA GLU A 69 5.26 -14.74 -26.03
C GLU A 69 4.69 -13.35 -26.34
N SER A 70 5.48 -12.44 -26.94
CA SER A 70 4.97 -11.14 -27.37
C SER A 70 3.83 -11.24 -28.40
N VAL A 71 3.86 -12.24 -29.29
CA VAL A 71 2.76 -12.51 -30.23
C VAL A 71 1.51 -13.02 -29.51
N ARG A 72 1.67 -13.88 -28.50
CA ARG A 72 0.55 -14.33 -27.66
C ARG A 72 -0.09 -13.17 -26.91
N HIS A 73 0.71 -12.30 -26.29
CA HIS A 73 0.24 -11.06 -25.66
C HIS A 73 -0.48 -10.16 -26.65
N LEU A 74 0.03 -10.04 -27.88
CA LEU A 74 -0.60 -9.23 -28.92
C LEU A 74 -1.97 -9.79 -29.34
N ARG A 75 -2.09 -11.10 -29.54
CA ARG A 75 -3.36 -11.75 -29.87
C ARG A 75 -4.37 -11.54 -28.74
N TYR A 76 -3.94 -11.77 -27.50
CA TYR A 76 -4.74 -11.53 -26.30
C TYR A 76 -5.26 -10.09 -26.24
N ALA A 77 -4.37 -9.10 -26.38
CA ALA A 77 -4.74 -7.69 -26.41
C ALA A 77 -5.71 -7.37 -27.56
N ALA A 78 -5.48 -7.88 -28.77
CA ALA A 78 -6.36 -7.62 -29.90
C ALA A 78 -7.78 -8.15 -29.68
N TYR A 79 -7.93 -9.33 -29.07
CA TYR A 79 -9.25 -9.90 -28.76
C TYR A 79 -9.93 -9.20 -27.59
N ALA A 80 -9.16 -8.77 -26.58
CA ALA A 80 -9.69 -7.92 -25.52
C ALA A 80 -10.22 -6.60 -26.07
N TRP A 81 -9.52 -6.02 -27.06
CA TRP A 81 -9.97 -4.81 -27.74
C TRP A 81 -11.27 -5.06 -28.53
N ALA A 82 -11.38 -6.21 -29.19
CA ALA A 82 -12.60 -6.60 -29.90
C ALA A 82 -13.81 -6.68 -28.96
N LEU A 83 -13.63 -7.22 -27.75
CA LEU A 83 -14.68 -7.24 -26.72
C LEU A 83 -15.04 -5.84 -26.26
N ASN A 84 -14.04 -4.98 -26.01
CA ASN A 84 -14.29 -3.59 -25.61
C ASN A 84 -15.12 -2.83 -26.66
N LEU A 85 -14.76 -2.95 -27.95
CA LEU A 85 -15.54 -2.36 -29.04
C LEU A 85 -16.97 -2.91 -29.11
N TYR A 86 -17.16 -4.20 -28.81
CA TYR A 86 -18.49 -4.80 -28.79
C TYR A 86 -19.34 -4.25 -27.63
N GLU A 87 -18.77 -4.12 -26.43
CA GLU A 87 -19.45 -3.49 -25.29
C GLU A 87 -19.81 -2.02 -25.55
N GLU A 88 -18.97 -1.30 -26.30
CA GLU A 88 -19.22 0.08 -26.75
C GLU A 88 -20.27 0.18 -27.88
N GLY A 89 -20.64 -0.94 -28.49
CA GLY A 89 -21.57 -0.99 -29.64
C GLY A 89 -20.90 -0.64 -30.99
N ASP A 90 -19.58 -0.58 -31.03
CA ASP A 90 -18.74 -0.28 -32.19
C ASP A 90 -18.33 -1.54 -32.98
N SER A 91 -18.74 -2.74 -32.53
CA SER A 91 -18.43 -4.04 -33.15
C SER A 91 -19.65 -4.95 -33.22
N SER A 92 -19.76 -5.75 -34.27
CA SER A 92 -20.91 -6.61 -34.55
C SER A 92 -20.92 -7.91 -33.74
N GLU A 93 -22.13 -8.39 -33.46
CA GLU A 93 -22.38 -9.66 -32.76
C GLU A 93 -21.76 -10.88 -33.50
N ASP A 94 -21.87 -10.92 -34.83
CA ASP A 94 -21.29 -11.98 -35.67
C ASP A 94 -19.76 -12.01 -35.57
N PHE A 95 -19.12 -10.83 -35.55
CA PHE A 95 -17.68 -10.73 -35.45
C PHE A 95 -17.16 -11.17 -34.08
N ILE A 96 -17.75 -10.68 -32.99
CA ILE A 96 -17.30 -11.06 -31.64
C ILE A 96 -17.54 -12.56 -31.37
N ASN A 97 -18.65 -13.12 -31.85
CA ASN A 97 -18.90 -14.54 -31.77
C ASN A 97 -17.84 -15.36 -32.53
N HIS A 98 -17.43 -14.89 -33.72
CA HIS A 98 -16.32 -15.53 -34.45
C HIS A 98 -15.01 -15.43 -33.67
N VAL A 99 -14.69 -14.29 -33.06
CA VAL A 99 -13.49 -14.13 -32.22
C VAL A 99 -13.46 -15.15 -31.08
N PHE A 100 -14.55 -15.26 -30.31
CA PHE A 100 -14.60 -16.18 -29.17
C PHE A 100 -14.60 -17.66 -29.60
N SER A 101 -15.48 -18.03 -30.53
CA SER A 101 -15.64 -19.43 -30.96
C SER A 101 -14.50 -19.96 -31.85
N LYS A 102 -13.73 -19.09 -32.52
CA LYS A 102 -12.63 -19.52 -33.42
C LYS A 102 -11.25 -19.15 -32.94
N TYR A 103 -11.08 -18.02 -32.28
CA TYR A 103 -9.75 -17.57 -31.88
C TYR A 103 -9.51 -17.90 -30.41
N VAL A 104 -10.37 -17.43 -29.50
CA VAL A 104 -10.19 -17.67 -28.06
C VAL A 104 -10.16 -19.16 -27.74
N GLU A 105 -11.13 -19.94 -28.23
CA GLU A 105 -11.17 -21.39 -27.99
C GLU A 105 -9.99 -22.17 -28.57
N GLN A 106 -9.42 -21.73 -29.70
CA GLN A 106 -8.31 -22.44 -30.36
C GLN A 106 -6.95 -22.08 -29.77
N GLU A 107 -6.78 -20.84 -29.33
CA GLU A 107 -5.49 -20.29 -28.91
C GLU A 107 -5.27 -20.32 -27.40
N PHE A 108 -6.36 -20.30 -26.60
CA PHE A 108 -6.32 -20.32 -25.13
C PHE A 108 -7.27 -21.39 -24.58
N GLY A 109 -7.33 -22.57 -25.20
CA GLY A 109 -8.38 -23.59 -25.02
C GLY A 109 -8.57 -24.19 -23.62
N SER A 110 -7.90 -23.64 -22.60
CA SER A 110 -8.09 -23.95 -21.18
C SER A 110 -7.96 -22.69 -20.32
N VAL A 111 -8.59 -22.70 -19.15
CA VAL A 111 -8.46 -21.63 -18.14
C VAL A 111 -6.99 -21.44 -17.77
N THR A 112 -6.23 -22.53 -17.59
CA THR A 112 -4.80 -22.51 -17.27
C THR A 112 -3.97 -21.75 -18.33
N GLU A 113 -4.16 -22.03 -19.62
CA GLU A 113 -3.44 -21.33 -20.69
C GLU A 113 -3.83 -19.84 -20.76
N LEU A 114 -5.11 -19.54 -20.58
CA LEU A 114 -5.62 -18.17 -20.56
C LEU A 114 -5.07 -17.36 -19.38
N SER A 115 -5.07 -17.95 -18.17
CA SER A 115 -4.50 -17.35 -16.96
C SER A 115 -3.01 -17.09 -17.14
N GLY A 116 -2.25 -18.07 -17.64
CA GLY A 116 -0.82 -17.90 -17.87
C GLY A 116 -0.49 -16.70 -18.76
N VAL A 117 -1.24 -16.50 -19.84
CA VAL A 117 -1.04 -15.34 -20.74
C VAL A 117 -1.47 -14.03 -20.09
N TYR A 118 -2.57 -14.00 -19.34
CA TYR A 118 -3.03 -12.79 -18.67
C TYR A 118 -2.02 -12.29 -17.63
N PHE A 119 -1.53 -13.17 -16.75
CA PHE A 119 -0.55 -12.81 -15.73
C PHE A 119 0.82 -12.49 -16.31
N SER A 120 1.30 -13.25 -17.31
CA SER A 120 2.56 -12.92 -17.99
C SER A 120 2.49 -11.58 -18.73
N MET A 121 1.32 -11.22 -19.27
CA MET A 121 1.12 -9.94 -19.96
C MET A 121 1.07 -8.76 -19.00
N ARG A 122 0.59 -8.93 -17.76
CA ARG A 122 0.56 -7.87 -16.73
C ARG A 122 1.97 -7.37 -16.40
N GLU A 123 2.95 -8.28 -16.40
CA GLU A 123 4.36 -7.98 -16.14
C GLU A 123 5.09 -7.45 -17.39
N ALA A 124 4.47 -7.54 -18.57
CA ALA A 124 5.10 -7.20 -19.85
C ALA A 124 4.96 -5.71 -20.20
N THR A 125 6.08 -5.05 -20.53
CA THR A 125 6.07 -3.65 -20.98
C THR A 125 5.43 -3.47 -22.37
N GLU A 126 5.61 -4.43 -23.27
CA GLU A 126 5.02 -4.45 -24.61
C GLU A 126 4.17 -5.71 -24.77
N PRO A 127 2.98 -5.65 -25.38
CA PRO A 127 2.44 -4.52 -26.17
C PRO A 127 1.61 -3.49 -25.36
N LEU A 128 1.59 -3.57 -24.02
CA LEU A 128 0.74 -2.72 -23.17
C LEU A 128 0.93 -1.23 -23.43
N ASN A 129 2.17 -0.75 -23.47
CA ASN A 129 2.47 0.65 -23.77
C ASN A 129 1.78 1.14 -25.05
N TYR A 130 1.88 0.38 -26.15
CA TYR A 130 1.24 0.76 -27.41
C TYR A 130 -0.27 0.97 -27.23
N TRP A 131 -0.93 0.03 -26.57
CA TRP A 131 -2.38 0.06 -26.35
C TRP A 131 -2.80 1.19 -25.41
N GLU A 132 -1.97 1.54 -24.43
CA GLU A 132 -2.23 2.67 -23.52
C GLU A 132 -2.18 4.01 -24.26
N HIS A 133 -1.11 4.22 -25.04
CA HIS A 133 -0.98 5.42 -25.87
C HIS A 133 -2.13 5.52 -26.88
N TRP A 134 -2.47 4.40 -27.54
CA TRP A 134 -3.58 4.37 -28.48
C TRP A 134 -4.92 4.70 -27.83
N ASN A 135 -5.21 4.14 -26.65
CA ASN A 135 -6.48 4.37 -25.98
C ASN A 135 -6.65 5.86 -25.61
N ILE A 136 -5.58 6.48 -25.11
CA ILE A 136 -5.56 7.92 -24.84
C ILE A 136 -5.82 8.72 -26.12
N ASP A 137 -5.16 8.38 -27.24
CA ASP A 137 -5.34 9.07 -28.51
C ASP A 137 -6.79 8.94 -29.03
N ARG A 138 -7.37 7.73 -29.02
CA ARG A 138 -8.76 7.47 -29.46
C ARG A 138 -9.77 8.27 -28.63
N GLU A 139 -9.59 8.32 -27.32
CA GLU A 139 -10.50 9.08 -26.46
C GLU A 139 -10.38 10.59 -26.62
N MET A 140 -9.16 11.11 -26.85
CA MET A 140 -8.96 12.52 -27.18
C MET A 140 -9.67 12.89 -28.49
N GLU A 141 -9.63 12.00 -29.49
CA GLU A 141 -10.32 12.17 -30.76
C GLU A 141 -11.85 12.13 -30.60
N GLN A 142 -12.39 11.17 -29.84
CA GLN A 142 -13.83 11.01 -29.63
C GLN A 142 -14.44 12.13 -28.75
N ASN A 143 -13.70 12.62 -27.76
CA ASN A 143 -14.17 13.62 -26.80
C ASN A 143 -13.80 15.08 -27.15
N TYR A 144 -13.42 15.35 -28.40
CA TYR A 144 -13.07 16.69 -28.90
C TYR A 144 -12.04 17.43 -28.01
N GLY A 145 -11.06 16.70 -27.47
CA GLY A 145 -9.97 17.27 -26.67
C GLY A 145 -10.30 17.61 -25.20
N MET A 146 -11.45 17.18 -24.65
CA MET A 146 -11.60 17.12 -23.19
C MET A 146 -10.89 15.87 -22.67
N ALA A 147 -9.85 16.06 -21.86
CA ALA A 147 -9.13 14.97 -21.19
C ALA A 147 -10.03 14.33 -20.13
N MET A 148 -10.81 13.34 -20.53
CA MET A 148 -11.32 12.32 -19.62
C MET A 148 -10.20 11.29 -19.46
N THR A 149 -9.97 10.81 -18.23
CA THR A 149 -9.07 9.69 -18.01
C THR A 149 -9.72 8.45 -18.60
N GLY A 150 -9.11 7.91 -19.64
CA GLY A 150 -9.64 6.73 -20.27
C GLY A 150 -9.68 5.51 -19.42
N VAL A 151 -10.48 4.55 -19.85
CA VAL A 151 -10.49 3.22 -19.23
C VAL A 151 -9.09 2.64 -19.38
N ALA A 152 -8.39 2.45 -18.26
CA ALA A 152 -7.02 1.96 -18.28
C ALA A 152 -6.92 0.61 -19.02
N VAL A 153 -5.79 0.34 -19.68
CA VAL A 153 -5.64 -0.87 -20.50
C VAL A 153 -5.88 -2.15 -19.73
N HIS A 154 -5.42 -2.18 -18.49
CA HIS A 154 -5.65 -3.28 -17.57
C HIS A 154 -7.13 -3.56 -17.29
N THR A 155 -8.02 -2.56 -17.40
CA THR A 155 -9.46 -2.76 -17.15
C THR A 155 -10.12 -3.60 -18.25
N TRP A 156 -9.88 -3.29 -19.52
CA TRP A 156 -10.49 -4.08 -20.60
C TRP A 156 -9.78 -5.43 -20.81
N LEU A 157 -8.49 -5.54 -20.49
CA LEU A 157 -7.81 -6.83 -20.42
C LEU A 157 -8.41 -7.74 -19.34
N LEU A 158 -8.66 -7.21 -18.13
CA LEU A 158 -9.32 -7.96 -17.06
C LEU A 158 -10.75 -8.36 -17.45
N ARG A 159 -11.53 -7.44 -18.03
CA ARG A 159 -12.88 -7.75 -18.51
C ARG A 159 -12.89 -8.88 -19.54
N PHE A 160 -11.94 -8.84 -20.48
CA PHE A 160 -11.77 -9.90 -21.46
C PHE A 160 -11.37 -11.22 -20.83
N TYR A 161 -10.39 -11.21 -19.91
CA TYR A 161 -10.00 -12.39 -19.15
C TYR A 161 -11.22 -13.08 -18.53
N CYS A 162 -11.96 -12.34 -17.71
CA CYS A 162 -13.14 -12.84 -17.01
C CYS A 162 -14.21 -13.32 -18.00
N ALA A 163 -14.40 -12.60 -19.12
CA ALA A 163 -15.39 -12.97 -20.11
C ALA A 163 -15.03 -14.28 -20.84
N ALA A 164 -13.75 -14.45 -21.17
CA ALA A 164 -13.21 -15.63 -21.82
C ALA A 164 -13.17 -16.85 -20.89
N VAL A 165 -12.88 -16.69 -19.58
CA VAL A 165 -12.97 -17.80 -18.62
C VAL A 165 -14.41 -18.35 -18.57
N ILE A 166 -15.42 -17.48 -18.45
CA ILE A 166 -16.84 -17.89 -18.46
C ILE A 166 -17.24 -18.56 -19.79
N TRP A 167 -16.66 -18.08 -20.90
CA TRP A 167 -16.87 -18.67 -22.23
C TRP A 167 -16.31 -20.09 -22.32
N LEU A 168 -15.10 -20.33 -21.81
CA LEU A 168 -14.41 -21.63 -21.87
C LEU A 168 -15.05 -22.66 -20.92
N VAL A 169 -15.66 -22.22 -19.82
CA VAL A 169 -16.39 -23.06 -18.87
C VAL A 169 -17.85 -23.22 -19.31
N ASN A 170 -18.07 -23.84 -20.48
CA ASN A 170 -19.37 -23.80 -21.16
C ASN A 170 -20.37 -24.92 -20.83
N ASP A 171 -19.93 -25.97 -20.14
CA ASP A 171 -20.77 -27.11 -19.76
C ASP A 171 -20.38 -27.70 -18.40
N ASP A 172 -21.21 -28.63 -17.92
CA ASP A 172 -21.03 -29.28 -16.62
C ASP A 172 -19.71 -30.08 -16.52
N GLU A 173 -19.19 -30.58 -17.65
CA GLU A 173 -17.91 -31.30 -17.67
C GLU A 173 -16.76 -30.33 -17.47
N LYS A 174 -16.79 -29.16 -18.11
CA LYS A 174 -15.80 -28.08 -17.89
C LYS A 174 -15.87 -27.52 -16.47
N ILE A 175 -17.07 -27.35 -15.92
CA ILE A 175 -17.26 -26.94 -14.51
C ILE A 175 -16.66 -27.99 -13.57
N ALA A 176 -16.96 -29.27 -13.77
CA ALA A 176 -16.40 -30.35 -12.95
C ALA A 176 -14.87 -30.40 -13.06
N ASN A 177 -14.33 -30.29 -14.28
CA ASN A 177 -12.89 -30.26 -14.51
C ASN A 177 -12.22 -29.09 -13.77
N LEU A 178 -12.85 -27.90 -13.73
CA LEU A 178 -12.31 -26.74 -12.99
C LEU A 178 -12.28 -27.02 -11.48
N ARG A 179 -13.36 -27.57 -10.92
CA ARG A 179 -13.45 -27.93 -9.50
C ARG A 179 -12.51 -29.06 -9.08
N GLU A 180 -12.15 -29.93 -10.01
CA GLU A 180 -11.17 -31.00 -9.77
C GLU A 180 -9.71 -30.52 -9.89
N GLN A 181 -9.48 -29.30 -10.38
CA GLN A 181 -8.12 -28.76 -10.43
C GLN A 181 -7.59 -28.53 -9.03
N THR A 182 -6.34 -28.95 -8.80
CA THR A 182 -5.63 -28.62 -7.57
C THR A 182 -5.26 -27.13 -7.61
N PRO A 183 -5.72 -26.30 -6.65
CA PRO A 183 -5.45 -24.86 -6.64
C PRO A 183 -3.96 -24.53 -6.63
N ALA A 184 -3.14 -25.35 -5.97
CA ALA A 184 -1.69 -25.23 -5.95
C ALA A 184 -0.99 -25.35 -7.32
N ASN A 185 -1.65 -25.99 -8.31
CA ASN A 185 -1.14 -26.10 -9.68
C ASN A 185 -1.65 -24.98 -10.59
N SER A 186 -2.31 -23.95 -10.03
CA SER A 186 -2.73 -22.80 -10.81
C SER A 186 -1.51 -22.04 -11.34
N PRO A 187 -1.52 -21.53 -12.59
CA PRO A 187 -0.45 -20.67 -13.10
C PRO A 187 -0.17 -19.46 -12.21
N LEU A 188 -1.18 -19.00 -11.46
CA LEU A 188 -1.06 -17.91 -10.50
C LEU A 188 -0.02 -18.16 -9.40
N THR A 189 0.23 -19.41 -9.01
CA THR A 189 1.19 -19.74 -7.94
C THR A 189 2.64 -19.59 -8.39
N GLU A 190 2.90 -19.39 -9.69
CA GLU A 190 4.23 -19.11 -10.24
C GLU A 190 4.59 -17.62 -10.17
N HIS A 191 3.62 -16.75 -9.88
CA HIS A 191 3.79 -15.30 -9.85
C HIS A 191 3.79 -14.76 -8.41
N GLU A 192 4.66 -13.78 -8.15
CA GLU A 192 4.70 -13.11 -6.85
C GLU A 192 3.64 -11.99 -6.77
N GLN A 193 3.07 -11.76 -5.59
CA GLN A 193 2.20 -10.62 -5.28
C GLN A 193 0.92 -10.48 -6.16
N VAL A 194 0.32 -11.60 -6.57
CA VAL A 194 -0.90 -11.61 -7.42
C VAL A 194 -2.23 -11.58 -6.64
N GLN A 195 -2.21 -11.64 -5.30
CA GLN A 195 -3.43 -11.69 -4.47
C GLN A 195 -4.41 -10.54 -4.74
N PRO A 196 -3.97 -9.26 -4.85
CA PRO A 196 -4.89 -8.16 -5.18
C PRO A 196 -5.55 -8.31 -6.56
N ASP A 197 -4.95 -9.07 -7.49
CA ASP A 197 -5.57 -9.35 -8.78
C ASP A 197 -6.63 -10.42 -8.70
N VAL A 198 -6.46 -11.41 -7.82
CA VAL A 198 -7.46 -12.46 -7.60
C VAL A 198 -8.75 -11.84 -7.10
N ASP A 199 -8.68 -10.89 -6.16
CA ASP A 199 -9.85 -10.15 -5.67
C ASP A 199 -10.54 -9.38 -6.80
N ARG A 200 -9.77 -8.68 -7.65
CA ARG A 200 -10.32 -7.98 -8.82
C ARG A 200 -10.98 -8.91 -9.83
N ILE A 201 -10.44 -10.12 -10.00
CA ILE A 201 -11.03 -11.15 -10.88
C ILE A 201 -12.36 -11.63 -10.30
N ILE A 202 -12.40 -11.93 -9.00
CA ILE A 202 -13.62 -12.35 -8.30
C ILE A 202 -14.70 -11.26 -8.45
N ASP A 203 -14.39 -10.01 -8.11
CA ASP A 203 -15.31 -8.87 -8.22
C ASP A 203 -15.87 -8.72 -9.65
N GLN A 204 -15.01 -8.89 -10.66
CA GLN A 204 -15.41 -8.79 -12.07
C GLN A 204 -16.30 -9.97 -12.50
N ILE A 205 -16.04 -11.18 -12.03
CA ILE A 205 -16.87 -12.37 -12.31
C ILE A 205 -18.23 -12.26 -11.59
N GLU A 206 -18.26 -11.71 -10.38
CA GLU A 206 -19.50 -11.41 -9.66
C GLU A 206 -20.38 -10.45 -10.46
N THR A 207 -19.79 -9.40 -11.03
CA THR A 207 -20.51 -8.47 -11.92
C THR A 207 -21.13 -9.21 -13.13
N TYR A 208 -20.38 -10.13 -13.72
CA TYR A 208 -20.85 -10.93 -14.86
C TYR A 208 -21.90 -11.99 -14.50
N ARG A 209 -22.08 -12.31 -13.23
CA ARG A 209 -23.18 -13.18 -12.77
C ARG A 209 -24.54 -12.59 -13.17
N GLU A 210 -24.66 -11.27 -13.11
CA GLU A 210 -25.88 -10.54 -13.47
C GLU A 210 -25.86 -10.09 -14.95
N GLU A 211 -24.76 -9.46 -15.35
CA GLU A 211 -24.61 -8.79 -16.65
C GLU A 211 -23.39 -9.30 -17.42
N TYR A 212 -23.47 -10.55 -17.89
CA TYR A 212 -22.44 -11.10 -18.76
C TYR A 212 -22.55 -10.52 -20.20
N PRO A 213 -21.48 -9.91 -20.74
CA PRO A 213 -21.53 -9.19 -22.03
C PRO A 213 -21.89 -10.08 -23.23
N LEU A 214 -21.52 -11.37 -23.18
CA LEU A 214 -21.76 -12.32 -24.29
C LEU A 214 -22.94 -13.26 -24.01
N LYS A 215 -23.86 -12.90 -23.10
CA LYS A 215 -24.98 -13.75 -22.68
C LYS A 215 -25.84 -14.26 -23.84
N ASN A 216 -26.06 -13.42 -24.86
CA ASN A 216 -26.87 -13.78 -26.02
C ASN A 216 -26.16 -14.74 -27.00
N LEU A 217 -24.83 -14.84 -26.90
CA LEU A 217 -23.97 -15.66 -27.75
C LEU A 217 -23.61 -17.01 -27.12
N LEU A 218 -23.95 -17.21 -25.85
CA LEU A 218 -23.67 -18.45 -25.16
C LEU A 218 -24.62 -19.56 -25.60
N ASP A 219 -24.10 -20.48 -26.39
CA ASP A 219 -24.78 -21.74 -26.77
C ASP A 219 -24.64 -22.85 -25.68
N GLY A 220 -23.97 -22.55 -24.57
CA GLY A 220 -23.61 -23.56 -23.56
C GLY A 220 -24.79 -24.03 -22.69
N LYS A 221 -24.69 -25.27 -22.20
CA LYS A 221 -25.77 -25.95 -21.46
C LYS A 221 -25.85 -25.53 -19.99
N ALA A 222 -24.74 -25.10 -19.41
CA ALA A 222 -24.68 -24.65 -18.03
C ALA A 222 -25.12 -23.17 -17.91
N PRO A 223 -26.00 -22.83 -16.94
CA PRO A 223 -26.34 -21.44 -16.62
C PRO A 223 -25.10 -20.60 -16.28
N ILE A 224 -25.13 -19.30 -16.64
CA ILE A 224 -24.03 -18.35 -16.36
C ILE A 224 -23.73 -18.30 -14.85
N VAL A 225 -24.77 -18.30 -14.02
CA VAL A 225 -24.64 -18.29 -12.56
C VAL A 225 -23.79 -19.46 -12.07
N ASP A 226 -24.09 -20.68 -12.53
CA ASP A 226 -23.37 -21.89 -12.09
C ASP A 226 -21.89 -21.86 -12.55
N ARG A 227 -21.60 -21.24 -13.70
CA ARG A 227 -20.23 -21.04 -14.18
C ARG A 227 -19.48 -20.03 -13.33
N CYS A 228 -20.08 -18.86 -13.09
CA CYS A 228 -19.49 -17.83 -12.25
C CYS A 228 -19.20 -18.37 -10.85
N ASP A 229 -20.16 -19.06 -10.24
CA ASP A 229 -19.98 -19.64 -8.90
C ASP A 229 -18.80 -20.63 -8.88
N ALA A 230 -18.70 -21.53 -9.87
CA ALA A 230 -17.57 -22.46 -9.95
C ALA A 230 -16.21 -21.77 -10.21
N ILE A 231 -16.19 -20.65 -10.93
CA ILE A 231 -14.99 -19.86 -11.18
C ILE A 231 -14.57 -19.10 -9.93
N ILE A 232 -15.53 -18.51 -9.20
CA ILE A 232 -15.28 -17.82 -7.92
C ILE A 232 -14.74 -18.82 -6.90
N ASP A 233 -15.41 -19.96 -6.71
CA ASP A 233 -14.96 -21.04 -5.81
C ASP A 233 -13.48 -21.40 -6.11
N TYR A 234 -13.14 -21.58 -7.40
CA TYR A 234 -11.76 -21.89 -7.81
C TYR A 234 -10.76 -20.78 -7.46
N PHE A 235 -11.09 -19.50 -7.69
CA PHE A 235 -10.18 -18.40 -7.38
C PHE A 235 -10.07 -18.14 -5.87
N GLU A 236 -11.12 -18.37 -5.09
CA GLU A 236 -11.06 -18.35 -3.62
C GLU A 236 -10.13 -19.43 -3.08
N ASP A 237 -10.22 -20.65 -3.62
CA ASP A 237 -9.31 -21.74 -3.26
C ASP A 237 -7.86 -21.43 -3.65
N VAL A 238 -7.63 -20.85 -4.82
CA VAL A 238 -6.29 -20.40 -5.26
C VAL A 238 -5.76 -19.29 -4.35
N LYS A 239 -6.61 -18.32 -3.97
CA LYS A 239 -6.25 -17.26 -3.03
C LYS A 239 -5.80 -17.83 -1.70
N SER A 240 -6.53 -18.81 -1.14
CA SER A 240 -6.14 -19.48 0.10
C SER A 240 -4.75 -20.10 0.00
N VAL A 241 -4.42 -20.76 -1.11
CA VAL A 241 -3.08 -21.32 -1.32
C VAL A 241 -2.01 -20.23 -1.41
N LEU A 242 -2.29 -19.14 -2.11
CA LEU A 242 -1.37 -18.00 -2.21
C LEU A 242 -1.13 -17.32 -0.86
N ASP A 243 -2.17 -17.19 -0.04
CA ASP A 243 -2.07 -16.63 1.31
C ASP A 243 -1.24 -17.54 2.23
N GLU A 244 -1.44 -18.86 2.16
CA GLU A 244 -0.63 -19.84 2.88
C GLU A 244 0.85 -19.82 2.45
N GLN A 245 1.11 -19.72 1.14
CA GLN A 245 2.47 -19.62 0.58
C GLN A 245 3.15 -18.32 1.02
N GLU A 246 2.44 -17.20 0.95
CA GLU A 246 2.96 -15.90 1.37
C GLU A 246 3.24 -15.87 2.88
N GLN A 247 2.34 -16.40 3.69
CA GLN A 247 2.54 -16.53 5.13
C GLN A 247 3.75 -17.42 5.44
N ALA A 248 3.88 -18.57 4.77
CA ALA A 248 5.05 -19.44 4.91
C ALA A 248 6.34 -18.73 4.53
N ARG A 249 6.33 -17.93 3.46
CA ARG A 249 7.47 -17.12 3.03
C ARG A 249 7.84 -16.07 4.09
N ILE A 250 6.87 -15.28 4.56
CA ILE A 250 7.06 -14.24 5.59
C ILE A 250 7.68 -14.84 6.87
N ARG A 251 7.22 -16.02 7.30
CA ARG A 251 7.76 -16.73 8.48
C ARG A 251 9.25 -17.05 8.37
N GLU A 252 9.77 -17.20 7.15
CA GLU A 252 11.18 -17.50 6.89
C GLU A 252 12.05 -16.24 6.70
N MET A 253 11.43 -15.07 6.52
CA MET A 253 12.13 -13.82 6.25
C MET A 253 12.67 -13.18 7.52
N PRO A 254 13.93 -12.72 7.56
CA PRO A 254 14.48 -12.03 8.72
C PRO A 254 13.79 -10.68 8.94
N ILE A 255 13.72 -10.24 10.20
CA ILE A 255 13.35 -8.86 10.53
C ILE A 255 14.37 -7.93 9.87
N SER A 256 13.89 -6.90 9.19
CA SER A 256 14.69 -5.93 8.47
C SER A 256 14.90 -4.68 9.32
N ASP A 257 16.18 -4.35 9.56
CA ASP A 257 16.58 -3.14 10.30
C ASP A 257 16.02 -1.85 9.68
N GLU A 258 15.83 -1.82 8.35
CA GLU A 258 15.25 -0.67 7.64
C GLU A 258 13.79 -0.41 8.06
N TYR A 259 12.99 -1.47 8.16
CA TYR A 259 11.59 -1.36 8.58
C TYR A 259 11.47 -1.06 10.08
N VAL A 260 12.37 -1.63 10.90
CA VAL A 260 12.46 -1.29 12.33
C VAL A 260 12.81 0.18 12.51
N SER A 261 13.80 0.69 11.77
CA SER A 261 14.20 2.10 11.79
C SER A 261 13.05 3.00 11.34
N GLY A 262 12.35 2.65 10.25
CA GLY A 262 11.19 3.41 9.77
C GLY A 262 10.03 3.44 10.78
N TYR A 263 9.82 2.36 11.53
CA TYR A 263 8.84 2.33 12.61
C TYR A 263 9.27 3.20 13.81
N ALA A 264 10.55 3.17 14.18
CA ALA A 264 11.13 4.02 15.21
C ALA A 264 11.03 5.51 14.82
N GLU A 265 11.33 5.87 13.58
CA GLU A 265 11.15 7.21 13.04
C GLU A 265 9.69 7.65 13.11
N ASN A 266 8.74 6.78 12.75
CA ASN A 266 7.32 7.08 12.84
C ASN A 266 6.90 7.37 14.29
N ILE A 267 7.30 6.54 15.27
CA ILE A 267 7.01 6.77 16.70
C ILE A 267 7.60 8.11 17.16
N ASN A 268 8.87 8.36 16.87
CA ASN A 268 9.56 9.57 17.30
C ASN A 268 9.00 10.82 16.62
N SER A 269 8.57 10.73 15.35
CA SER A 269 7.89 11.82 14.67
C SER A 269 6.58 12.20 15.35
N GLN A 270 5.83 11.21 15.86
CA GLN A 270 4.59 11.45 16.60
C GLN A 270 4.87 12.11 17.95
N LEU A 271 5.88 11.64 18.69
CA LEU A 271 6.31 12.28 19.94
C LEU A 271 6.71 13.75 19.71
N LYS A 272 7.55 14.01 18.70
CA LYS A 272 7.99 15.37 18.35
C LYS A 272 6.89 16.26 17.80
N SER A 273 5.82 15.68 17.24
CA SER A 273 4.65 16.42 16.78
C SER A 273 3.75 16.90 17.93
N ALA A 274 3.89 16.32 19.12
CA ALA A 274 3.13 16.73 20.29
C ALA A 274 3.59 18.12 20.75
N ASN A 275 2.64 19.04 20.91
CA ASN A 275 2.95 20.40 21.35
C ASN A 275 3.44 20.41 22.80
N PHE A 276 3.10 19.39 23.59
CA PHE A 276 3.72 19.15 24.90
C PHE A 276 5.24 18.96 24.79
N TRP A 277 5.75 18.12 23.87
CA TRP A 277 7.20 17.93 23.71
C TRP A 277 7.89 19.22 23.23
N THR A 278 7.30 19.94 22.26
CA THR A 278 7.79 21.26 21.83
C THR A 278 7.85 22.26 22.99
N ALA A 279 6.90 22.19 23.93
CA ALA A 279 6.88 23.06 25.09
C ALA A 279 8.04 22.81 26.04
N ILE A 280 8.31 21.53 26.32
CA ILE A 280 9.44 21.09 27.14
C ILE A 280 10.77 21.47 26.47
N GLU A 281 10.91 21.24 25.16
CA GLU A 281 12.11 21.62 24.39
C GLU A 281 12.34 23.15 24.36
N THR A 282 11.27 23.94 24.35
CA THR A 282 11.38 25.40 24.27
C THR A 282 11.84 26.03 25.59
N VAL A 283 11.44 25.48 26.73
CA VAL A 283 11.68 26.05 28.06
C VAL A 283 12.81 25.33 28.81
N GLY A 284 12.91 24.02 28.64
CA GLY A 284 13.95 23.20 29.25
C GLY A 284 15.28 23.28 28.51
N ASP A 285 16.38 23.12 29.24
CA ASP A 285 17.70 22.92 28.64
C ASP A 285 17.83 21.45 28.22
N VAL A 286 17.16 21.08 27.11
CA VAL A 286 17.14 19.70 26.60
C VAL A 286 18.48 19.34 25.95
N THR A 287 19.11 18.28 26.46
CA THR A 287 20.33 17.70 25.91
C THR A 287 20.12 16.21 25.62
N GLN A 288 20.79 15.71 24.60
CA GLN A 288 20.73 14.31 24.17
C GLN A 288 22.10 13.67 24.38
N VAL A 289 22.16 12.51 25.02
CA VAL A 289 23.39 11.79 25.34
C VAL A 289 23.24 10.30 25.05
N ASP A 290 24.33 9.66 24.61
CA ASP A 290 24.34 8.21 24.34
C ASP A 290 24.06 7.37 25.60
N SER A 291 24.41 7.88 26.78
CA SER A 291 24.17 7.21 28.06
C SER A 291 24.13 8.23 29.19
N LEU A 292 23.17 8.06 30.11
CA LEU A 292 23.02 8.93 31.27
C LEU A 292 24.11 8.68 32.31
N GLU A 293 24.70 9.76 32.85
CA GLU A 293 25.61 9.66 34.00
C GLU A 293 24.84 9.39 35.31
N GLU A 294 23.57 9.77 35.34
CA GLU A 294 22.64 9.65 36.47
C GLU A 294 21.58 8.58 36.21
N ASP A 295 20.98 8.03 37.28
CA ASP A 295 19.86 7.10 37.13
C ASP A 295 18.64 7.86 36.54
N PRO A 296 18.01 7.36 35.45
CA PRO A 296 16.86 8.03 34.85
C PRO A 296 15.69 8.11 35.83
N ASN A 297 15.06 9.28 35.93
CA ASN A 297 13.83 9.47 36.71
C ASN A 297 12.57 9.48 35.85
N VAL A 298 12.70 9.73 34.54
CA VAL A 298 11.63 9.55 33.55
C VAL A 298 11.95 8.29 32.75
N THR A 299 11.22 7.21 33.01
CA THR A 299 11.41 5.95 32.29
C THR A 299 10.08 5.30 31.94
N PHE A 300 9.94 4.87 30.70
CA PHE A 300 8.92 3.90 30.33
C PHE A 300 9.48 2.81 29.44
N SER A 301 8.99 1.61 29.67
CA SER A 301 9.17 0.48 28.77
C SER A 301 7.81 -0.14 28.45
N GLY A 302 7.72 -0.69 27.26
CA GLY A 302 6.52 -1.33 26.76
C GLY A 302 6.86 -2.50 25.87
N VAL A 303 6.06 -3.56 25.98
CA VAL A 303 6.13 -4.71 25.10
C VAL A 303 4.80 -4.81 24.37
N ALA A 304 4.85 -4.89 23.05
CA ALA A 304 3.69 -5.06 22.18
C ALA A 304 3.95 -6.20 21.19
N SER A 305 2.87 -6.70 20.59
CA SER A 305 2.95 -7.66 19.49
C SER A 305 2.33 -7.07 18.23
N ALA A 306 2.91 -7.40 17.09
CA ALA A 306 2.42 -6.97 15.79
C ALA A 306 2.67 -8.07 14.73
N PRO A 307 1.95 -8.04 13.60
CA PRO A 307 2.23 -8.96 12.49
C PRO A 307 3.67 -8.79 12.01
N ARG A 308 4.39 -9.91 11.86
CA ARG A 308 5.78 -9.94 11.34
C ARG A 308 5.90 -9.27 9.98
N LYS A 309 4.85 -9.36 9.16
CA LYS A 309 4.77 -8.76 7.82
C LYS A 309 5.19 -7.28 7.79
N LEU A 310 4.94 -6.53 8.86
CA LEU A 310 5.28 -5.10 8.96
C LEU A 310 6.79 -4.81 9.03
N PHE A 311 7.61 -5.84 9.32
CA PHE A 311 9.03 -5.69 9.64
C PHE A 311 9.93 -6.54 8.75
N VAL A 312 9.40 -7.11 7.67
CA VAL A 312 10.18 -7.88 6.70
C VAL A 312 10.16 -7.19 5.34
N ASP A 313 11.23 -7.34 4.58
CA ASP A 313 11.30 -6.79 3.23
C ASP A 313 10.58 -7.68 2.22
N ASP A 314 9.25 -7.62 2.21
CA ASP A 314 8.39 -8.39 1.30
C ASP A 314 8.28 -7.77 -0.11
N GLY A 315 9.04 -6.70 -0.40
CA GLY A 315 9.00 -5.94 -1.64
C GLY A 315 7.85 -4.93 -1.72
N MET A 316 7.05 -4.76 -0.66
CA MET A 316 5.96 -3.79 -0.59
C MET A 316 6.30 -2.67 0.39
N GLU A 317 6.00 -1.43 -0.01
CA GLU A 317 6.17 -0.28 0.87
C GLU A 317 5.20 -0.40 2.07
N THR A 318 5.76 -0.56 3.28
CA THR A 318 4.96 -0.63 4.50
C THR A 318 4.73 0.78 5.05
N MET A 319 3.45 1.16 5.17
CA MET A 319 3.07 2.39 5.89
C MET A 319 2.65 2.07 7.32
N PHE A 320 3.36 2.64 8.29
CA PHE A 320 3.02 2.52 9.70
C PHE A 320 1.89 3.48 10.08
N GLN A 321 0.65 2.98 10.06
CA GLN A 321 -0.54 3.72 10.50
C GLN A 321 -0.89 3.38 11.94
N SER A 322 -0.04 3.74 12.89
CA SER A 322 -0.33 3.59 14.32
C SER A 322 -0.48 4.96 14.97
N HIS A 323 -1.53 5.15 15.77
CA HIS A 323 -1.64 6.31 16.66
C HIS A 323 -1.04 5.92 18.02
N HIS A 324 0.22 6.29 18.28
CA HIS A 324 0.88 6.04 19.56
C HIS A 324 0.44 7.04 20.64
N ARG A 325 -0.86 7.35 20.69
CA ARG A 325 -1.42 8.30 21.65
C ARG A 325 -1.11 7.89 23.09
N ASP A 326 -1.24 6.60 23.39
CA ASP A 326 -0.92 6.05 24.70
C ASP A 326 0.56 6.27 25.09
N LEU A 327 1.48 6.28 24.12
CA LEU A 327 2.89 6.57 24.37
C LEU A 327 3.10 8.05 24.69
N ILE A 328 2.45 8.95 23.94
CA ILE A 328 2.50 10.40 24.20
C ILE A 328 1.90 10.72 25.58
N ASP A 329 0.78 10.10 25.93
CA ASP A 329 0.11 10.31 27.22
C ASP A 329 0.95 9.75 28.39
N ARG A 330 1.63 8.60 28.21
CA ARG A 330 2.60 8.07 29.20
C ARG A 330 3.81 8.99 29.36
N TYR A 331 4.40 9.42 28.25
CA TYR A 331 5.52 10.37 28.25
C TYR A 331 5.14 11.64 29.03
N ARG A 332 3.99 12.23 28.70
CA ARG A 332 3.48 13.43 29.36
C ARG A 332 3.34 13.22 30.87
N SER A 333 2.68 12.13 31.27
CA SER A 333 2.45 11.82 32.68
C SER A 333 3.77 11.76 33.48
N LEU A 334 4.77 11.05 32.96
CA LEU A 334 6.07 10.89 33.63
C LEU A 334 6.86 12.20 33.72
N VAL A 335 6.86 13.00 32.65
CA VAL A 335 7.52 14.31 32.66
C VAL A 335 6.85 15.24 33.68
N LEU A 336 5.52 15.23 33.77
CA LEU A 336 4.79 16.06 34.73
C LEU A 336 5.02 15.61 36.19
N GLU A 337 5.28 14.34 36.45
CA GLU A 337 5.61 13.81 37.78
C GLU A 337 6.97 14.30 38.29
N GLU A 338 7.95 14.44 37.39
CA GLU A 338 9.31 14.87 37.75
C GLU A 338 9.47 16.40 37.79
N LEU A 339 8.64 17.14 37.06
CA LEU A 339 8.60 18.60 37.15
C LEU A 339 7.93 19.05 38.45
N ASN A 340 8.45 20.11 39.07
CA ASN A 340 7.84 20.70 40.26
C ASN A 340 6.63 21.56 39.88
N ILE A 341 5.46 20.92 39.79
CA ILE A 341 4.22 21.52 39.32
C ILE A 341 3.23 21.76 40.46
N ILE A 342 2.54 22.91 40.41
CA ILE A 342 1.39 23.20 41.28
C ILE A 342 0.10 23.00 40.50
N GLU A 343 -0.84 22.26 41.07
CA GLU A 343 -2.17 22.14 40.49
C GLU A 343 -3.11 23.24 41.00
N ARG A 344 -3.92 23.80 40.10
CA ARG A 344 -5.01 24.73 40.40
C ARG A 344 -6.31 24.23 39.77
N GLU A 345 -7.35 24.17 40.58
CA GLU A 345 -8.70 23.90 40.10
C GLU A 345 -9.44 25.19 39.77
N VAL A 346 -10.24 25.15 38.69
CA VAL A 346 -11.16 26.21 38.31
C VAL A 346 -12.55 25.64 38.08
N ASP A 347 -13.58 26.43 38.35
CA ASP A 347 -14.98 25.98 38.26
C ASP A 347 -15.42 25.70 36.80
N SER A 348 -14.79 26.35 35.81
CA SER A 348 -15.14 26.18 34.41
C SER A 348 -14.03 26.58 33.43
N ALA A 349 -14.15 26.12 32.18
CA ALA A 349 -13.27 26.55 31.09
C ALA A 349 -13.27 28.08 30.87
N THR A 350 -14.36 28.78 31.23
CA THR A 350 -14.47 30.24 31.09
C THR A 350 -13.69 31.01 32.14
N ASP A 351 -13.30 30.36 33.25
CA ASP A 351 -12.52 30.99 34.32
C ASP A 351 -11.00 30.89 34.07
N ILE A 352 -10.57 30.03 33.15
CA ILE A 352 -9.16 29.83 32.79
C ILE A 352 -8.45 31.13 32.39
N PRO A 353 -9.01 32.02 31.53
CA PRO A 353 -8.33 33.27 31.17
C PRO A 353 -8.02 34.18 32.36
N ASP A 354 -8.92 34.27 33.33
CA ASP A 354 -8.71 35.11 34.51
C ASP A 354 -7.70 34.49 35.47
N ALA A 355 -7.75 33.17 35.65
CA ALA A 355 -6.76 32.45 36.45
C ALA A 355 -5.36 32.50 35.83
N LEU A 356 -5.25 32.44 34.50
CA LEU A 356 -3.99 32.64 33.77
C LEU A 356 -3.51 34.08 33.88
N ALA A 357 -4.40 35.07 33.81
CA ALA A 357 -4.02 36.48 33.94
C ALA A 357 -3.44 36.79 35.33
N GLU A 358 -4.01 36.22 36.39
CA GLU A 358 -3.47 36.30 37.74
C GLU A 358 -2.09 35.62 37.83
N LEU A 359 -1.94 34.43 37.24
CA LEU A 359 -0.65 33.73 37.23
C LEU A 359 0.43 34.53 36.48
N VAL A 360 0.11 35.07 35.30
CA VAL A 360 1.03 35.89 34.49
C VAL A 360 1.38 37.22 35.17
N SER A 361 0.52 37.76 36.02
CA SER A 361 0.86 38.97 36.79
C SER A 361 1.80 38.70 37.96
N ASP A 362 1.78 37.48 38.50
CA ASP A 362 2.52 37.10 39.71
C ASP A 362 3.84 36.38 39.43
N LYS A 363 3.94 35.72 38.26
CA LYS A 363 5.05 34.84 37.87
C LYS A 363 5.52 35.14 36.45
N GLU A 364 6.81 34.92 36.20
CA GLU A 364 7.35 34.95 34.84
C GLU A 364 6.96 33.66 34.13
N VAL A 365 6.07 33.78 33.14
CA VAL A 365 5.53 32.66 32.37
C VAL A 365 6.20 32.63 31.00
N ALA A 366 6.82 31.50 30.67
CA ALA A 366 7.49 31.30 29.39
C ALA A 366 6.51 30.83 28.30
N LEU A 367 5.61 29.88 28.63
CA LEU A 367 4.77 29.22 27.63
C LEU A 367 3.47 28.67 28.23
N ILE A 368 2.40 28.65 27.42
CA ILE A 368 1.12 28.02 27.78
C ILE A 368 0.79 26.92 26.76
N VAL A 369 0.50 25.72 27.24
CA VAL A 369 -0.02 24.59 26.45
C VAL A 369 -1.49 24.39 26.80
N CYS A 370 -2.37 24.61 25.82
CA CYS A 370 -3.80 24.38 25.96
C CYS A 370 -4.16 23.03 25.35
N GLU A 371 -4.60 22.08 26.17
CA GLU A 371 -5.02 20.76 25.68
C GLU A 371 -6.54 20.70 25.48
N HIS A 372 -7.32 21.34 26.38
CA HIS A 372 -8.78 21.33 26.24
C HIS A 372 -9.27 22.22 25.09
N ARG A 373 -9.99 21.63 24.12
CA ARG A 373 -10.49 22.32 22.91
C ARG A 373 -11.27 23.60 23.20
N ASP A 374 -12.14 23.58 24.21
CA ASP A 374 -12.93 24.77 24.57
C ASP A 374 -12.07 25.88 25.18
N VAL A 375 -11.05 25.53 25.97
CA VAL A 375 -10.12 26.49 26.58
C VAL A 375 -9.31 27.19 25.50
N GLY A 376 -8.82 26.42 24.53
CA GLY A 376 -8.13 26.98 23.37
C GLY A 376 -8.97 28.01 22.63
N ARG A 377 -10.28 27.74 22.41
CA ARG A 377 -11.19 28.69 21.77
C ARG A 377 -11.43 29.93 22.64
N ILE A 378 -11.75 29.73 23.92
CA ILE A 378 -12.02 30.82 24.86
C ILE A 378 -10.83 31.77 24.95
N LEU A 379 -9.61 31.24 25.07
CA LEU A 379 -8.41 32.07 25.11
C LEU A 379 -8.19 32.82 23.80
N GLN A 380 -8.45 32.21 22.64
CA GLN A 380 -8.31 32.89 21.36
C GLN A 380 -9.30 34.04 21.18
N ASP A 381 -10.52 33.90 21.72
CA ASP A 381 -11.58 34.89 21.63
C ASP A 381 -11.47 35.98 22.73
N ASP A 382 -10.59 35.79 23.72
CA ASP A 382 -10.33 36.75 24.80
C ASP A 382 -9.64 38.03 24.30
N GLU A 383 -10.04 39.19 24.81
CA GLU A 383 -9.50 40.49 24.39
C GLU A 383 -8.01 40.70 24.74
N ARG A 384 -7.49 39.92 25.69
CA ARG A 384 -6.08 39.90 26.10
C ARG A 384 -5.20 39.10 25.15
N SER A 385 -5.78 38.44 24.15
CA SER A 385 -5.06 37.63 23.18
C SER A 385 -4.63 38.42 21.95
N GLY A 386 -3.42 38.13 21.48
CA GLY A 386 -2.82 38.68 20.26
C GLY A 386 -2.66 37.62 19.18
N ARG A 387 -2.58 38.05 17.91
CA ARG A 387 -2.29 37.14 16.79
C ARG A 387 -0.81 36.79 16.74
N SER A 388 -0.53 35.49 16.66
CA SER A 388 0.73 34.79 16.32
C SER A 388 2.02 35.37 16.93
N SER A 389 2.65 34.59 17.83
CA SER A 389 4.05 34.78 18.19
C SER A 389 4.93 34.13 17.12
N ASN A 390 5.75 34.91 16.41
CA ASN A 390 6.70 34.39 15.42
C ASN A 390 7.94 33.74 16.06
N ASN A 391 8.06 33.75 17.39
CA ASN A 391 9.29 33.38 18.08
C ASN A 391 9.33 31.91 18.55
N VAL A 392 8.17 31.23 18.61
CA VAL A 392 8.06 29.83 19.07
C VAL A 392 7.43 28.98 17.96
N PRO A 393 8.05 27.86 17.54
CA PRO A 393 7.48 26.93 16.57
C PRO A 393 6.07 26.48 16.99
N ASN A 394 5.16 26.34 16.02
CA ASN A 394 3.78 25.88 16.24
C ASN A 394 2.92 26.76 17.18
N SER A 395 3.37 27.95 17.56
CA SER A 395 2.55 28.90 18.31
C SER A 395 1.43 29.50 17.44
N TYR A 396 0.19 29.29 17.87
CA TYR A 396 -1.00 29.73 17.13
C TYR A 396 -1.36 31.19 17.45
N PHE A 397 -1.22 31.59 18.71
CA PHE A 397 -1.55 32.92 19.22
C PHE A 397 -0.80 33.20 20.52
N SER A 398 -0.93 34.40 21.08
CA SER A 398 -0.40 34.74 22.40
C SER A 398 -1.50 35.24 23.34
N PHE A 399 -1.39 34.95 24.63
CA PHE A 399 -2.25 35.48 25.70
C PHE A 399 -1.39 36.32 26.63
N LEU A 400 -1.70 37.62 26.80
CA LEU A 400 -0.86 38.55 27.58
C LEU A 400 0.63 38.57 27.15
N ASN A 401 0.89 38.43 25.85
CA ASN A 401 2.22 38.28 25.24
C ASN A 401 2.96 36.97 25.55
N VAL A 402 2.33 36.00 26.22
CA VAL A 402 2.85 34.65 26.39
C VAL A 402 2.42 33.78 25.21
N PRO A 403 3.32 33.05 24.53
CA PRO A 403 2.95 32.18 23.42
C PRO A 403 2.06 31.01 23.88
N VAL A 404 1.05 30.68 23.06
CA VAL A 404 0.11 29.59 23.34
C VAL A 404 0.25 28.50 22.27
N LEU A 405 0.52 27.28 22.72
CA LEU A 405 0.45 26.05 21.93
C LEU A 405 -0.89 25.35 22.15
N ARG A 406 -1.40 24.65 21.14
CA ARG A 406 -2.64 23.88 21.23
C ARG A 406 -2.36 22.40 21.01
N ASP A 407 -2.49 21.60 22.05
CA ASP A 407 -2.47 20.15 21.91
C ASP A 407 -3.90 19.60 21.75
N VAL A 408 -4.03 18.36 21.25
CA VAL A 408 -5.34 17.73 20.94
C VAL A 408 -5.78 16.76 22.06
N THR A 409 -5.02 16.68 23.14
CA THR A 409 -5.25 15.80 24.29
C THR A 409 -6.17 16.45 25.33
N THR A 410 -6.58 15.72 26.39
CA THR A 410 -7.68 16.15 27.29
C THR A 410 -7.42 15.91 28.78
N GLU A 411 -6.17 15.74 29.22
CA GLU A 411 -5.91 15.41 30.63
C GLU A 411 -6.05 16.62 31.56
N PHE A 412 -5.76 17.82 31.06
CA PHE A 412 -5.93 19.07 31.79
C PHE A 412 -6.44 20.20 30.89
N ALA A 413 -6.89 21.28 31.53
CA ALA A 413 -7.44 22.43 30.83
C ALA A 413 -6.32 23.25 30.16
N ALA A 414 -5.26 23.54 30.92
CA ALA A 414 -4.06 24.21 30.45
C ALA A 414 -2.86 23.82 31.33
N PHE A 415 -1.68 23.75 30.72
CA PHE A 415 -0.40 23.62 31.41
C PHE A 415 0.43 24.87 31.14
N VAL A 416 1.00 25.44 32.19
CA VAL A 416 1.78 26.67 32.13
C VAL A 416 3.20 26.38 32.59
N LEU A 417 4.17 26.65 31.72
CA LEU A 417 5.60 26.58 32.04
C LEU A 417 6.10 27.95 32.48
N LEU A 418 6.75 27.98 33.64
CA LEU A 418 7.39 29.18 34.17
C LEU A 418 8.77 29.36 33.53
N ASP A 419 9.29 30.60 33.52
CA ASP A 419 10.65 30.92 33.06
C ASP A 419 11.69 30.55 34.14
N GLU A 420 11.65 29.28 34.57
CA GLU A 420 12.58 28.69 35.51
C GLU A 420 13.25 27.48 34.83
N ASN A 421 14.55 27.60 34.54
CA ASN A 421 15.30 26.54 33.87
C ASN A 421 15.24 25.23 34.66
N PHE A 422 15.02 24.16 33.91
CA PHE A 422 15.25 22.79 34.34
C PHE A 422 16.15 22.12 33.30
N GLU A 423 17.02 21.25 33.79
CA GLU A 423 17.85 20.40 32.97
C GLU A 423 17.04 19.17 32.56
N TYR A 424 17.09 18.83 31.28
CA TYR A 424 16.42 17.65 30.73
C TYR A 424 17.43 16.91 29.86
N ILE A 425 17.83 15.72 30.27
CA ILE A 425 18.80 14.89 29.56
C ILE A 425 18.10 13.64 29.04
N GLU A 426 17.99 13.49 27.72
CA GLU A 426 17.46 12.27 27.07
C GLU A 426 18.59 11.28 26.79
N GLU A 427 18.39 10.01 27.15
CA GLU A 427 19.23 8.91 26.68
C GLU A 427 18.81 8.53 25.26
N CYS A 428 19.68 8.74 24.28
CA CYS A 428 19.38 8.41 22.89
C CYS A 428 20.66 8.14 22.08
N GLU A 429 20.66 7.06 21.30
CA GLU A 429 21.70 6.79 20.31
C GLU A 429 21.42 7.55 19.00
N ASP A 430 20.24 7.36 18.41
CA ASP A 430 19.82 8.03 17.17
C ASP A 430 18.48 8.78 17.31
N VAL A 431 17.55 8.24 18.10
CA VAL A 431 16.20 8.78 18.33
C VAL A 431 15.78 8.61 19.80
N SER A 432 14.90 9.48 20.30
CA SER A 432 14.54 9.55 21.73
C SER A 432 13.88 8.28 22.27
N VAL A 433 12.98 7.65 21.49
CA VAL A 433 12.38 6.36 21.83
C VAL A 433 13.14 5.26 21.08
N SER A 434 13.77 4.37 21.83
CA SER A 434 14.40 3.16 21.27
C SER A 434 13.33 2.10 20.97
N VAL A 435 13.52 1.41 19.85
CA VAL A 435 12.63 0.37 19.35
C VAL A 435 13.44 -0.84 18.94
N ASP A 436 13.18 -1.96 19.61
CA ASP A 436 13.72 -3.25 19.26
C ASP A 436 12.59 -4.16 18.78
N VAL A 437 12.82 -4.87 17.67
CA VAL A 437 11.83 -5.80 17.12
C VAL A 437 12.45 -7.18 17.00
N THR A 438 11.85 -8.15 17.68
CA THR A 438 12.30 -9.53 17.70
C THR A 438 11.26 -10.43 17.04
N ALA A 439 11.71 -11.26 16.09
CA ALA A 439 10.87 -12.30 15.49
C ALA A 439 10.31 -13.24 16.56
N GLY A 440 9.04 -13.63 16.46
CA GLY A 440 8.38 -14.30 17.58
C GLY A 440 8.97 -15.63 18.00
N GLU A 441 9.48 -16.42 17.07
CA GLU A 441 10.22 -17.66 17.39
C GLU A 441 11.53 -17.43 18.13
N SER A 442 12.04 -16.20 18.16
CA SER A 442 13.29 -15.81 18.81
C SER A 442 13.06 -15.14 20.18
N VAL A 443 11.80 -14.94 20.60
CA VAL A 443 11.47 -14.32 21.88
C VAL A 443 11.50 -15.36 23.00
N ASP A 444 12.36 -15.13 24.00
CA ASP A 444 12.46 -15.98 25.17
C ASP A 444 11.19 -15.90 26.05
N ASN A 445 10.56 -17.05 26.30
CA ASN A 445 9.35 -17.18 27.13
C ASN A 445 8.10 -16.46 26.60
N TRP A 446 7.99 -16.19 25.29
CA TRP A 446 6.71 -15.74 24.74
C TRP A 446 5.66 -16.82 25.02
N ASN A 447 4.60 -16.43 25.73
CA ASN A 447 3.53 -17.33 26.13
C ASN A 447 2.77 -17.86 24.91
N ILE A 448 3.17 -19.04 24.42
CA ILE A 448 2.51 -19.73 23.31
C ILE A 448 1.02 -19.99 23.62
N GLU A 449 0.61 -20.05 24.89
CA GLU A 449 -0.78 -20.23 25.31
C GLU A 449 -1.66 -18.97 25.10
N GLU A 450 -1.08 -17.81 24.78
CA GLU A 450 -1.83 -16.60 24.38
C GLU A 450 -2.28 -16.63 22.92
N PHE A 451 -1.72 -17.53 22.12
CA PHE A 451 -2.11 -17.76 20.74
C PHE A 451 -3.20 -18.82 20.68
N THR A 452 -4.21 -18.60 19.85
CA THR A 452 -5.17 -19.68 19.53
C THR A 452 -4.46 -20.81 18.80
N ASP A 453 -4.97 -22.04 18.88
CA ASP A 453 -4.38 -23.23 18.23
C ASP A 453 -4.09 -23.04 16.71
N ASP A 454 -4.76 -22.08 16.07
CA ASP A 454 -4.64 -21.75 14.65
C ASP A 454 -3.60 -20.63 14.34
N GLN A 455 -2.96 -20.05 15.36
CA GLN A 455 -1.97 -18.97 15.20
C GLN A 455 -0.54 -19.51 15.38
N ASP A 456 0.35 -19.20 14.43
CA ASP A 456 1.77 -19.55 14.51
C ASP A 456 2.56 -18.36 15.06
N ILE A 457 3.38 -18.59 16.08
CA ILE A 457 4.23 -17.56 16.69
C ILE A 457 5.15 -16.87 15.66
N ARG A 458 5.52 -17.57 14.59
CA ARG A 458 6.37 -17.05 13.51
C ARG A 458 5.66 -15.99 12.66
N ASP A 459 4.34 -15.85 12.78
CA ASP A 459 3.57 -14.80 12.12
C ASP A 459 3.66 -13.45 12.84
N HIS A 460 4.26 -13.44 14.03
CA HIS A 460 4.29 -12.29 14.91
C HIS A 460 5.72 -11.83 15.18
N ALA A 461 5.84 -10.55 15.48
CA ALA A 461 7.04 -9.95 16.03
C ALA A 461 6.69 -9.27 17.36
N GLN A 462 7.59 -9.37 18.32
CA GLN A 462 7.53 -8.62 19.56
C GLN A 462 8.25 -7.30 19.35
N ILE A 463 7.61 -6.21 19.77
CA ILE A 463 8.15 -4.87 19.74
C ILE A 463 8.43 -4.50 21.20
N GLU A 464 9.69 -4.18 21.49
CA GLU A 464 10.11 -3.60 22.75
C GLU A 464 10.38 -2.12 22.52
N LEU A 465 9.75 -1.28 23.34
CA LEU A 465 9.90 0.16 23.30
C LEU A 465 10.53 0.60 24.62
N SER A 466 11.51 1.48 24.57
CA SER A 466 12.09 2.09 25.76
C SER A 466 12.39 3.57 25.57
N TYR A 467 12.25 4.30 26.66
CA TYR A 467 12.56 5.72 26.75
C TYR A 467 13.10 6.01 28.14
N ASN A 468 14.26 6.66 28.21
CA ASN A 468 14.89 7.08 29.45
C ASN A 468 15.29 8.54 29.37
N ALA A 469 15.01 9.30 30.43
CA ALA A 469 15.47 10.65 30.59
C ALA A 469 15.70 10.98 32.07
N TYR A 470 16.54 11.98 32.29
CA TYR A 470 16.79 12.60 33.58
C TYR A 470 16.32 14.05 33.55
N ILE A 471 15.48 14.44 34.51
CA ILE A 471 15.00 15.82 34.67
C ILE A 471 15.39 16.35 36.05
N GLU A 472 16.06 17.50 36.10
CA GLU A 472 16.39 18.19 37.35
C GLU A 472 15.97 19.67 37.31
N GLY A 473 15.19 20.09 38.31
CA GLY A 473 14.73 21.47 38.47
C GLY A 473 15.01 22.00 39.86
N SER A 474 15.52 23.23 39.96
CA SER A 474 15.83 23.87 41.25
C SER A 474 14.74 24.82 41.78
N GLY A 475 13.56 24.84 41.14
CA GLY A 475 12.47 25.77 41.40
C GLY A 475 11.08 25.23 41.02
N GLN A 476 10.04 26.07 40.98
CA GLN A 476 8.70 25.68 40.52
C GLN A 476 8.65 25.74 38.99
N ASN A 477 8.54 24.61 38.32
CA ASN A 477 8.62 24.54 36.85
C ASN A 477 7.31 24.93 36.15
N GLY A 478 6.16 24.71 36.80
CA GLY A 478 4.88 24.95 36.14
C GLY A 478 3.65 24.98 37.03
N VAL A 479 2.52 25.23 36.37
CA VAL A 479 1.17 25.17 36.96
C VAL A 479 0.24 24.42 36.00
N ILE A 480 -0.47 23.41 36.50
CA ILE A 480 -1.55 22.74 35.77
C ILE A 480 -2.89 23.32 36.23
N PHE A 481 -3.74 23.67 35.27
CA PHE A 481 -5.13 24.03 35.52
C PHE A 481 -6.05 22.86 35.17
N ARG A 482 -6.90 22.48 36.12
CA ARG A 482 -7.96 21.48 35.94
C ARG A 482 -9.32 22.12 36.13
N ILE A 483 -10.32 21.67 35.38
CA ILE A 483 -11.71 22.08 35.59
C ILE A 483 -12.32 21.13 36.62
N SER A 484 -12.86 21.67 37.72
CA SER A 484 -13.52 20.89 38.76
C SER A 484 -14.72 20.12 38.19
N GLU A 485 -14.87 18.85 38.57
CA GLU A 485 -15.98 17.99 38.14
C GLU A 485 -17.37 18.46 38.62
#